data_AF-A0A6A6DLH6-F1
#
_entry.id   AF-A0A6A6DLH6-F1
#
_cell.length_a   1.000
_cell.length_b   1.000
_cell.length_c   1.000
_cell.angle_alpha   90.00
_cell.angle_beta   90.00
_cell.angle_gamma   90.00
#
_symmetry.space_group_name_H-M   'P 1'
#
loop_
_entity.id
_entity.type
_entity.pdbx_description
1 polymer ?
#
loop_
_entity_poly.entity_id
_entity_poly.type
_entity_poly.pdbx_seq_one_letter_code
_entity_poly.pdbx_strand_id
1 'polypeptide(L)'
;MDNNCMSEMATYMPVSGGFVRMAGRWVGDEFGIMASRNFFSYKSLLIHFEITATNLALSFGEMISLLLPILNILAVRAYGEA
;
A
#
# COMPACT_ATOMS: atom_id res chain seq x y z
N MET A 1 3.20 -25.66 7.47
CA MET A 1 1.92 -25.28 8.09
C MET A 1 2.09 -23.86 8.56
N ASP A 2 1.85 -22.91 7.68
CA ASP A 2 1.90 -21.50 7.99
C ASP A 2 0.61 -21.13 8.70
N ASN A 3 0.67 -21.01 10.04
CA ASN A 3 -0.41 -20.44 10.84
C ASN A 3 -0.46 -18.94 10.58
N ASN A 4 -1.09 -18.55 9.48
CA ASN A 4 -1.24 -17.16 9.09
C ASN A 4 -2.67 -16.71 9.38
N CYS A 5 -2.83 -15.87 10.41
CA CYS A 5 -4.14 -15.35 10.83
C CYS A 5 -4.88 -14.64 9.70
N MET A 6 -4.17 -13.98 8.77
CA MET A 6 -4.78 -13.34 7.60
C MET A 6 -5.35 -14.36 6.60
N SER A 7 -4.69 -15.52 6.48
CA SER A 7 -5.16 -16.61 5.60
C SER A 7 -6.38 -17.31 6.18
N GLU A 8 -6.43 -17.45 7.51
CA GLU A 8 -7.62 -17.97 8.21
C GLU A 8 -8.80 -17.00 8.07
N MET A 9 -8.54 -15.70 8.21
CA MET A 9 -9.52 -14.63 8.05
C MET A 9 -10.14 -14.59 6.65
N ALA A 10 -9.34 -14.84 5.62
CA ALA A 10 -9.78 -14.84 4.22
C ALA A 10 -10.58 -16.10 3.82
N THR A 11 -10.32 -17.24 4.46
CA THR A 11 -10.93 -18.53 4.10
C THR A 11 -12.19 -18.83 4.92
N TYR A 12 -12.23 -18.43 6.19
CA TYR A 12 -13.37 -18.71 7.08
C TYR A 12 -14.58 -17.79 6.81
N MET A 13 -14.34 -16.49 6.59
CA MET A 13 -15.40 -15.53 6.24
C MET A 13 -14.84 -14.49 5.26
N PRO A 14 -14.85 -14.79 3.95
CA PRO A 14 -14.42 -13.84 2.94
C PRO A 14 -15.40 -12.67 2.89
N VAL A 15 -14.88 -11.46 3.14
CA VAL A 15 -15.65 -10.22 3.02
C VAL A 15 -15.23 -9.55 1.72
N SER A 16 -16.19 -9.19 0.87
CA SER A 16 -15.89 -8.42 -0.35
C SER A 16 -15.32 -7.04 0.02
N GLY A 17 -14.02 -6.88 -0.22
CA GLY A 17 -13.24 -5.68 0.06
C GLY A 17 -11.80 -5.98 0.50
N GLY A 18 -10.97 -4.95 0.63
CA GLY A 18 -9.59 -5.09 1.12
C GLY A 18 -9.49 -5.33 2.63
N PHE A 19 -8.24 -5.36 3.14
CA PHE A 19 -7.94 -5.63 4.56
C PHE A 19 -8.71 -4.72 5.53
N VAL A 20 -9.07 -3.48 5.13
CA VAL A 20 -9.87 -2.54 5.93
C VAL A 20 -11.28 -3.08 6.21
N ARG A 21 -11.93 -3.68 5.20
CA ARG A 21 -13.27 -4.27 5.36
C ARG A 21 -13.21 -5.56 6.17
N MET A 22 -12.15 -6.33 5.98
CA MET A 22 -11.89 -7.55 6.73
C MET A 22 -11.69 -7.24 8.22
N ALA A 23 -10.86 -6.24 8.53
CA ALA A 23 -10.63 -5.71 9.88
C ALA A 23 -11.95 -5.26 10.56
N GLY A 24 -12.80 -4.53 9.82
CA GLY A 24 -14.11 -4.09 10.30
C GLY A 24 -15.05 -5.22 10.69
N ARG A 25 -15.07 -6.31 9.91
CA ARG A 25 -16.00 -7.44 10.10
C ARG A 25 -15.56 -8.42 11.18
N TRP A 26 -14.25 -8.58 11.39
CA TRP A 26 -13.68 -9.58 12.28
C TRP A 26 -13.26 -9.04 13.65
N VAL A 27 -12.70 -7.83 13.70
CA VAL A 27 -12.20 -7.23 14.96
C VAL A 27 -13.17 -6.17 15.48
N GLY A 28 -13.79 -5.41 14.57
CA GLY A 28 -14.78 -4.38 14.89
C GLY A 28 -14.66 -3.19 13.95
N ASP A 29 -15.77 -2.48 13.74
CA ASP A 29 -15.85 -1.35 12.79
C ASP A 29 -14.82 -0.25 13.12
N GLU A 30 -14.61 0.02 14.41
CA GLU A 30 -13.60 0.94 14.93
C GLU A 30 -12.17 0.58 14.50
N PHE A 31 -11.84 -0.71 14.45
CA PHE A 31 -10.53 -1.19 14.02
C PHE A 31 -10.35 -1.01 12.51
N GLY A 32 -11.43 -1.08 11.71
CA GLY A 32 -11.40 -0.73 10.29
C GLY A 32 -11.01 0.74 10.06
N ILE A 33 -11.53 1.65 10.87
CA ILE A 33 -11.19 3.09 10.80
C ILE A 33 -9.77 3.35 11.29
N MET A 34 -9.29 2.63 12.31
CA MET A 34 -7.91 2.76 12.80
C MET A 34 -6.90 2.19 11.79
N ALA A 35 -7.17 1.02 11.21
CA ALA A 35 -6.31 0.37 10.23
C ALA A 35 -6.20 1.20 8.93
N SER A 36 -7.31 1.78 8.46
CA SER A 36 -7.30 2.68 7.29
C SER A 36 -6.52 3.96 7.56
N ARG A 37 -6.67 4.56 8.75
CA ARG A 37 -5.90 5.76 9.13
C ARG A 37 -4.39 5.49 9.22
N ASN A 38 -4.00 4.33 9.76
CA ASN A 38 -2.60 3.90 9.76
C ASN A 38 -2.05 3.69 8.34
N PHE A 39 -2.78 2.98 7.48
CA PHE A 39 -2.35 2.70 6.12
C PHE A 39 -2.26 3.95 5.24
N PHE A 40 -3.19 4.90 5.41
CA PHE A 40 -3.17 6.16 4.70
C PHE A 40 -1.93 6.98 5.04
N SER A 41 -1.61 7.13 6.33
CA SER A 41 -0.40 7.81 6.77
C SER A 41 0.87 7.12 6.28
N TYR A 42 0.92 5.79 6.33
CA TYR A 42 2.04 5.02 5.83
C TYR A 42 2.30 5.25 4.33
N LYS A 43 1.26 5.13 3.48
CA LYS A 43 1.39 5.40 2.04
C LYS A 43 1.73 6.87 1.75
N SER A 44 1.15 7.81 2.49
CA SER A 44 1.41 9.24 2.31
C SER A 44 2.87 9.59 2.59
N LEU A 45 3.46 9.04 3.65
CA LEU A 45 4.88 9.26 3.94
C LEU A 45 5.77 8.59 2.89
N LEU A 46 5.46 7.35 2.50
CA LEU A 46 6.21 6.61 1.49
C LEU A 46 6.29 7.36 0.16
N ILE A 47 5.17 7.91 -0.32
CA ILE A 47 5.17 8.63 -1.59
C ILE A 47 5.97 9.94 -1.53
N HIS A 48 5.97 10.64 -0.39
CA HIS A 48 6.82 11.83 -0.19
C HIS A 48 8.31 11.48 -0.22
N PHE A 49 8.70 10.36 0.42
CA PHE A 49 10.06 9.86 0.36
C PHE A 49 10.46 9.48 -1.06
N GLU A 50 9.57 8.84 -1.80
CA GLU A 50 9.81 8.44 -3.19
C GLU A 50 10.02 9.63 -4.12
N ILE A 51 9.23 10.70 -3.95
CA ILE A 51 9.39 11.96 -4.70
C ILE A 51 10.73 12.62 -4.37
N THR A 52 11.12 12.63 -3.09
CA THR A 52 12.40 13.21 -2.65
C THR A 52 13.60 12.39 -3.15
N ALA A 53 13.51 11.06 -3.11
CA ALA A 53 14.53 10.16 -3.63
C ALA A 53 14.71 10.33 -5.14
N THR A 54 13.61 10.54 -5.87
CA THR A 54 13.66 10.81 -7.31
C THR A 54 14.29 12.17 -7.61
N ASN A 55 13.93 13.23 -6.86
CA ASN A 55 14.53 14.56 -7.01
C ASN A 55 16.02 14.59 -6.66
N LEU A 56 16.43 13.77 -5.68
CA LEU A 56 17.84 13.58 -5.37
C LEU A 56 18.56 12.82 -6.50
N ALA A 57 17.97 11.74 -7.02
CA ALA A 57 18.52 10.97 -8.14
C ALA A 57 18.66 11.80 -9.43
N LEU A 58 17.74 12.74 -9.68
CA LEU A 58 17.81 13.76 -10.74
C LEU A 58 19.12 14.56 -10.71
N SER A 59 19.65 14.85 -9.51
CA SER A 59 20.90 15.58 -9.35
C SER A 59 22.16 14.74 -9.64
N PHE A 60 22.04 13.41 -9.70
CA PHE A 60 23.16 12.48 -9.93
C PHE A 60 23.29 11.97 -11.37
N GLY A 61 22.25 12.09 -12.24
CA GLY A 61 22.36 11.80 -13.68
C GLY A 61 21.05 11.42 -14.40
N GLU A 62 20.93 11.81 -15.67
CA GLU A 62 19.69 11.78 -16.49
C GLU A 62 19.08 10.38 -16.70
N MET A 63 19.92 9.32 -16.70
CA MET A 63 19.47 7.97 -17.02
C MET A 63 18.75 7.27 -15.85
N ILE A 64 19.17 7.56 -14.60
CA ILE A 64 18.54 7.04 -13.37
C ILE A 64 17.30 7.87 -13.01
N SER A 65 17.40 9.18 -13.25
CA SER A 65 16.36 10.19 -13.06
C SER A 65 15.02 9.87 -13.73
N LEU A 66 15.04 9.34 -14.96
CA LEU A 66 13.82 9.04 -15.71
C LEU A 66 13.26 7.65 -15.42
N LEU A 67 14.11 6.67 -15.11
CA LEU A 67 13.68 5.28 -14.93
C LEU A 67 12.88 5.06 -13.64
N LEU A 68 13.27 5.72 -12.54
CA LEU A 68 12.60 5.64 -11.24
C LEU A 68 11.13 6.13 -11.25
N PRO A 69 10.82 7.36 -11.71
CA PRO A 69 9.44 7.85 -11.73
C PRO A 69 8.58 7.11 -12.76
N ILE A 70 9.16 6.67 -13.88
CA ILE A 70 8.42 5.88 -14.89
C ILE A 70 8.02 4.51 -14.32
N LEU A 71 8.93 3.83 -13.61
CA LEU A 71 8.63 2.55 -12.96
C LEU A 71 7.59 2.72 -11.85
N ASN A 72 7.66 3.81 -11.08
CA ASN A 72 6.67 4.11 -10.03
C ASN A 72 5.30 4.50 -10.60
N ILE A 73 5.23 5.25 -11.71
CA ILE A 73 3.97 5.51 -12.43
C ILE A 73 3.41 4.20 -13.02
N LEU A 74 4.26 3.31 -13.52
CA LEU A 74 3.83 2.02 -14.05
C LEU A 74 3.36 1.09 -12.92
N ALA A 75 4.02 1.11 -11.75
CA ALA A 75 3.59 0.42 -10.55
C ALA A 75 2.27 0.99 -10.03
N VAL A 76 2.09 2.32 -9.98
CA VAL A 76 0.82 2.93 -9.54
C VAL A 76 -0.31 2.60 -10.51
N ARG A 77 -0.04 2.54 -11.82
CA ARG A 77 -1.05 2.14 -12.81
C ARG A 77 -1.34 0.64 -12.81
N ALA A 78 -0.35 -0.19 -12.48
CA ALA A 78 -0.52 -1.63 -12.36
C ALA A 78 -1.16 -2.08 -11.04
N TYR A 79 -0.98 -1.32 -9.94
CA TYR A 79 -1.51 -1.62 -8.60
C TYR A 79 -2.66 -0.71 -8.14
N GLY A 80 -2.98 0.36 -8.89
CA GLY A 80 -3.92 1.42 -8.50
C GLY A 80 -5.35 1.26 -9.00
N GLU A 81 -5.69 0.15 -9.65
CA GLU A 81 -7.06 -0.18 -10.05
C GLU A 81 -7.39 -1.59 -9.53
N ALA A 82 -7.53 -1.71 -8.20
CA ALA A 82 -8.20 -2.82 -7.52
C ALA A 82 -8.84 -2.34 -6.21
#